data_AF-A0A839TFE9-F1
#
_entry.id   AF-A0A839TFE9-F1
#
_cell.length_a   1.000
_cell.length_b   1.000
_cell.length_c   1.000
_cell.angle_alpha   90.00
_cell.angle_beta   90.00
_cell.angle_gamma   90.00
#
_symmetry.space_group_name_H-M   'P 1'
#
loop_
_entity.id
_entity.type
_entity.pdbx_description
1 polymer ?
#
loop_
_entity_poly.entity_id
_entity_poly.type
_entity_poly.pdbx_seq_one_letter_code
_entity_poly.pdbx_strand_id
1 'polypeptide(L)'
;MIIILLLAGLTFGPLIKGEKKIKALMVVNKIKSSIRPRIVNGKPVFDIKVSMQATLPQLSTSLHKQKLEQQAAQEINNQIRDTYLTGLDKDIDVYGLSAKLYRSMPKEWQELSTKGQLKLGQSSIGIITVKVNLISGGISKMK
;
A
#
# COMPACT_ATOMS: atom_id res chain seq x y z
N MET A 1 -9.83 -1.32 14.38
CA MET A 1 -8.43 -1.66 14.08
C MET A 1 -8.46 -2.94 13.25
N ILE A 2 -8.43 -2.83 11.92
CA ILE A 2 -8.40 -4.01 11.03
C ILE A 2 -6.95 -4.16 10.58
N ILE A 3 -6.33 -5.19 11.12
CA ILE A 3 -4.98 -5.66 10.85
C ILE A 3 -5.02 -6.36 9.49
N ILE A 4 -4.24 -5.91 8.52
CA ILE A 4 -3.83 -6.77 7.38
C ILE A 4 -2.41 -7.23 7.69
N LEU A 5 -2.35 -8.43 8.28
CA LEU A 5 -1.15 -9.25 8.38
C LEU A 5 -0.76 -9.66 6.97
N LEU A 6 0.36 -9.12 6.50
CA LEU A 6 0.97 -9.48 5.23
C LEU A 6 2.18 -10.39 5.51
N LEU A 7 1.97 -11.43 6.31
CA LEU A 7 2.92 -12.53 6.53
C LEU A 7 2.10 -13.78 6.87
N ALA A 8 2.32 -14.85 6.10
CA ALA A 8 1.65 -16.16 6.18
C ALA A 8 0.25 -16.24 5.54
N GLY A 9 0.20 -16.39 4.21
CA GLY A 9 -0.73 -17.33 3.54
C GLY A 9 -2.25 -17.24 3.76
N LEU A 10 -2.77 -16.19 4.39
CA LEU A 10 -4.19 -16.04 4.69
C LEU A 10 -4.79 -14.92 3.85
N THR A 11 -5.70 -15.30 2.95
CA THR A 11 -6.39 -14.42 2.01
C THR A 11 -7.36 -13.48 2.72
N PHE A 12 -6.96 -12.23 2.95
CA PHE A 12 -7.89 -11.14 3.24
C PHE A 12 -7.54 -9.93 2.36
N GLY A 13 -8.39 -9.67 1.37
CA GLY A 13 -8.25 -8.51 0.48
C GLY A 13 -8.96 -7.25 1.00
N PRO A 14 -8.81 -6.12 0.29
CA PRO A 14 -9.27 -4.82 0.76
C PRO A 14 -10.80 -4.81 0.96
N LEU A 15 -11.24 -4.36 2.13
CA LEU A 15 -12.65 -4.24 2.48
C LEU A 15 -13.18 -2.87 2.04
N ILE A 16 -14.06 -2.83 1.04
CA ILE A 16 -14.77 -1.58 0.70
C ILE A 16 -15.88 -1.39 1.75
N LYS A 17 -15.67 -0.46 2.67
CA LYS A 17 -16.61 -0.16 3.76
C LYS A 17 -17.66 0.84 3.30
N GLY A 18 -18.94 0.46 3.38
CA GLY A 18 -20.07 1.39 3.44
C GLY A 18 -20.96 1.01 4.61
N GLU A 19 -21.32 1.98 5.46
CA GLU A 19 -22.33 1.93 6.53
C GLU A 19 -22.68 0.53 7.08
N LYS A 20 -21.70 -0.12 7.72
CA LYS A 20 -21.81 -1.40 8.44
C LYS A 20 -22.06 -2.68 7.61
N LYS A 21 -21.88 -2.70 6.29
CA LYS A 21 -21.91 -3.96 5.50
C LYS A 21 -20.69 -4.12 4.59
N ILE A 22 -20.07 -5.30 4.61
CA ILE A 22 -19.00 -5.69 3.67
C ILE A 22 -19.64 -5.76 2.28
N LYS A 23 -19.27 -4.85 1.38
CA LYS A 23 -19.86 -4.79 0.03
C LYS A 23 -19.23 -5.78 -0.96
N ALA A 24 -17.98 -6.15 -0.73
CA ALA A 24 -17.22 -7.03 -1.60
C ALA A 24 -15.98 -7.58 -0.87
N LEU A 25 -15.64 -8.84 -1.14
CA LEU A 25 -14.34 -9.42 -0.81
C LEU A 25 -13.56 -9.63 -2.10
N MET A 26 -12.37 -9.04 -2.18
CA MET A 26 -11.47 -9.20 -3.31
C MET A 26 -10.37 -10.21 -2.98
N VAL A 27 -10.03 -11.08 -3.92
CA VAL A 27 -8.88 -11.97 -3.78
C VAL A 27 -7.72 -11.36 -4.56
N VAL A 28 -6.63 -11.01 -3.88
CA VAL A 28 -5.46 -10.39 -4.53
C VAL A 28 -4.55 -11.47 -5.08
N ASN A 29 -4.29 -11.44 -6.39
CA ASN A 29 -3.50 -12.47 -7.08
C ASN A 29 -2.06 -12.04 -7.32
N LYS A 30 -1.85 -10.79 -7.74
CA LYS A 30 -0.52 -10.24 -8.07
C LYS A 30 -0.38 -8.87 -7.45
N ILE A 31 0.73 -8.64 -6.76
CA ILE A 31 1.07 -7.35 -6.16
C ILE A 31 2.47 -6.96 -6.63
N LYS A 32 2.62 -5.72 -7.07
CA LYS A 32 3.91 -5.07 -7.31
C LYS A 32 3.96 -3.79 -6.50
N SER A 33 4.99 -3.64 -5.68
CA SER A 33 5.22 -2.43 -4.89
C SER A 33 6.60 -1.87 -5.17
N SER A 34 6.71 -0.53 -5.10
CA SER A 34 7.99 0.16 -5.15
C SER A 34 7.93 1.40 -4.27
N ILE A 35 9.03 1.68 -3.58
CA ILE A 35 9.21 2.91 -2.80
C ILE A 35 10.38 3.66 -3.41
N ARG A 36 10.17 4.92 -3.76
CA ARG A 36 11.18 5.79 -4.34
C ARG A 36 11.50 6.93 -3.37
N PRO A 37 12.71 6.98 -2.82
CA PRO A 37 13.13 8.12 -2.03
C PRO A 37 13.44 9.32 -2.93
N ARG A 38 13.26 10.52 -2.40
CA ARG A 38 13.64 11.79 -3.02
C ARG A 38 13.82 12.86 -1.95
N ILE A 39 14.62 13.89 -2.23
CA ILE A 39 14.88 14.98 -1.29
C ILE A 39 13.95 16.15 -1.57
N VAL A 40 13.25 16.63 -0.55
CA VAL A 40 12.38 17.80 -0.60
C VAL A 40 12.73 18.69 0.59
N ASN A 41 13.17 19.92 0.32
CA ASN A 41 13.57 20.90 1.34
C ASN A 41 14.60 20.32 2.34
N GLY A 42 15.60 19.60 1.82
CA GLY A 42 16.65 18.98 2.63
C GLY A 42 16.20 17.78 3.47
N LYS A 43 14.98 17.27 3.28
CA LYS A 43 14.44 16.10 4.01
C LYS A 43 14.10 14.97 3.05
N PRO A 44 14.24 13.70 3.47
CA PRO A 44 13.87 12.56 2.65
C PRO A 44 12.35 12.37 2.66
N VAL A 45 11.79 12.22 1.46
CA VAL A 45 10.38 11.92 1.19
C VAL A 45 10.30 10.66 0.34
N PHE A 46 9.38 9.77 0.68
CA PHE A 46 9.26 8.44 0.08
C PHE A 46 7.92 8.31 -0.65
N ASP A 47 7.99 8.29 -1.98
CA ASP A 47 6.81 8.04 -2.81
C ASP A 47 6.58 6.53 -2.93
N ILE A 48 5.34 6.10 -2.68
CA ILE A 48 4.96 4.69 -2.66
C ILE A 48 4.06 4.42 -3.86
N LYS A 49 4.40 3.39 -4.63
CA LYS A 49 3.56 2.91 -5.72
C LYS A 49 3.19 1.45 -5.48
N VAL A 50 1.90 1.16 -5.52
CA VAL A 50 1.36 -0.19 -5.42
C VAL A 50 0.45 -0.46 -6.60
N SER A 51 0.72 -1.54 -7.33
CA SER A 51 -0.15 -2.03 -8.40
C SER A 51 -0.54 -3.45 -8.09
N MET A 52 -1.84 -3.76 -8.16
CA MET A 52 -2.32 -5.11 -7.90
C MET A 52 -3.39 -5.57 -8.88
N GLN A 53 -3.43 -6.88 -9.09
CA GLN A 53 -4.55 -7.57 -9.74
C GLN A 53 -5.35 -8.29 -8.67
N ALA A 54 -6.67 -8.09 -8.69
CA ALA A 54 -7.58 -8.74 -7.77
C ALA A 54 -8.80 -9.30 -8.49
N THR A 55 -9.36 -10.38 -7.98
CA THR A 55 -10.56 -11.02 -8.51
C THR A 55 -11.76 -10.69 -7.61
N LEU A 56 -12.90 -10.38 -8.24
CA LEU A 56 -14.18 -10.26 -7.55
C LEU A 56 -15.15 -11.32 -8.10
N PRO A 57 -15.54 -12.33 -7.29
CA PRO A 57 -16.41 -13.43 -7.75
C PRO A 57 -17.82 -13.02 -8.21
N GLN A 58 -18.36 -11.88 -7.74
CA GLN A 58 -19.70 -11.39 -8.11
C GLN A 58 -19.65 -9.96 -8.66
N LEU A 59 -18.98 -9.76 -9.80
CA LEU A 59 -18.93 -8.45 -10.46
C LEU A 59 -20.11 -8.30 -11.44
N SER A 60 -21.19 -7.64 -11.02
CA SER A 60 -22.30 -7.28 -11.91
C SER A 60 -21.97 -6.00 -12.71
N THR A 61 -21.71 -6.14 -14.01
CA THR A 61 -21.59 -5.07 -15.04
C THR A 61 -20.42 -4.06 -14.92
N SER A 62 -19.89 -3.64 -16.09
CA SER A 62 -18.64 -2.85 -16.22
C SER A 62 -18.66 -1.47 -15.55
N LEU A 63 -19.85 -0.85 -15.39
CA LEU A 63 -20.03 0.41 -14.66
C LEU A 63 -19.71 0.30 -13.16
N HIS A 64 -19.69 -0.91 -12.59
CA HIS A 64 -19.29 -1.14 -11.21
C HIS A 64 -17.77 -1.34 -11.06
N LYS A 65 -17.09 -1.82 -12.10
CA LYS A 65 -15.68 -2.22 -12.02
C LYS A 65 -14.76 -1.04 -11.67
N GLN A 66 -14.81 0.05 -12.45
CA GLN A 66 -13.92 1.20 -12.25
C GLN A 66 -14.15 1.87 -10.89
N LYS A 67 -15.42 2.00 -10.48
CA LYS A 67 -15.78 2.55 -9.17
C LYS A 67 -15.24 1.68 -8.02
N LEU A 68 -15.33 0.35 -8.15
CA LEU A 68 -14.77 -0.58 -7.17
C LEU A 68 -13.24 -0.54 -7.15
N GLU A 69 -12.58 -0.44 -8.30
CA GLU A 69 -11.13 -0.26 -8.39
C GLU A 69 -10.68 1.03 -7.70
N GLN A 70 -11.38 2.14 -7.91
CA GLN A 70 -11.11 3.42 -7.26
C GLN A 70 -11.33 3.35 -5.74
N GLN A 71 -12.45 2.77 -5.29
CA GLN A 71 -12.73 2.59 -3.86
C GLN A 71 -11.69 1.69 -3.18
N ALA A 72 -11.31 0.59 -3.83
CA ALA A 72 -10.25 -0.29 -3.37
C ALA A 72 -8.90 0.44 -3.28
N ALA A 73 -8.54 1.21 -4.32
CA ALA A 73 -7.31 1.96 -4.35
C ALA A 73 -7.24 3.01 -3.23
N GLN A 74 -8.35 3.71 -2.97
CA GLN A 74 -8.45 4.68 -1.88
C GLN A 74 -8.32 4.02 -0.51
N GLU A 75 -9.02 2.90 -0.29
CA GLU A 75 -8.95 2.15 0.97
C GLU A 75 -7.52 1.65 1.24
N ILE A 76 -6.85 1.07 0.25
CA ILE A 76 -5.46 0.62 0.37
C ILE A 76 -4.53 1.81 0.63
N ASN A 77 -4.76 2.96 0.00
CA ASN A 77 -3.97 4.16 0.24
C ASN A 77 -4.06 4.59 1.71
N ASN A 78 -5.29 4.67 2.25
CA ASN A 78 -5.53 4.99 3.65
C ASN A 78 -4.83 3.97 4.57
N GLN A 79 -4.95 2.68 4.28
CA GLN A 79 -4.29 1.64 5.09
C GLN A 79 -2.76 1.74 5.07
N ILE A 80 -2.15 2.08 3.93
CA ILE A 80 -0.70 2.32 3.84
C ILE A 80 -0.31 3.51 4.73
N ARG A 81 -1.08 4.60 4.67
CA ARG A 81 -0.83 5.79 5.49
C ARG A 81 -1.03 5.49 6.98
N ASP A 82 -2.10 4.83 7.36
CA ASP A 82 -2.41 4.51 8.76
C ASP A 82 -1.38 3.54 9.36
N THR A 83 -0.93 2.56 8.57
CA THR A 83 0.15 1.64 8.97
C THR A 83 1.45 2.39 9.20
N TYR A 84 1.79 3.34 8.31
CA TYR A 84 2.94 4.21 8.50
C TYR A 84 2.84 5.03 9.79
N LEU A 85 1.71 5.70 10.01
CA LEU A 85 1.51 6.52 11.21
C LEU A 85 1.54 5.69 12.50
N THR A 86 0.98 4.48 12.47
CA THR A 86 1.02 3.55 13.61
C THR A 86 2.44 3.05 13.90
N GLY A 87 3.25 2.81 12.85
CA GLY A 87 4.66 2.48 13.02
C GLY A 87 5.45 3.66 13.58
N LEU A 88 5.19 4.86 13.06
CA LEU A 88 5.84 6.10 13.49
C LEU A 88 5.59 6.42 14.97
N ASP A 89 4.36 6.22 15.47
CA ASP A 89 4.00 6.40 16.89
C ASP A 89 4.83 5.50 17.83
N LYS A 90 5.33 4.38 17.31
CA LYS A 90 6.15 3.40 18.05
C LYS A 90 7.64 3.50 17.72
N ASP A 91 8.06 4.52 16.98
CA ASP A 91 9.43 4.69 16.47
C ASP A 91 9.91 3.50 15.61
N ILE A 92 9.01 2.94 14.79
CA ILE A 92 9.26 1.77 13.92
C ILE A 92 9.25 2.18 12.44
N ASP A 93 10.35 1.90 11.73
CA ASP A 93 10.42 1.99 10.27
C ASP A 93 9.74 0.79 9.59
N VAL A 94 8.40 0.77 9.62
CA VAL A 94 7.57 -0.36 9.16
C VAL A 94 7.76 -0.70 7.68
N TYR A 95 8.25 0.24 6.87
CA TYR A 95 8.49 0.04 5.43
C TYR A 95 9.97 -0.05 5.06
N GLY A 96 10.88 -0.01 6.03
CA GLY A 96 12.32 -0.02 5.80
C GLY A 96 12.80 1.16 4.96
N LEU A 97 12.17 2.33 5.10
CA LEU A 97 12.46 3.57 4.39
C LEU A 97 13.92 3.99 4.55
N SER A 98 14.50 3.84 5.74
CA SER A 98 15.92 4.13 5.97
C SER A 98 16.82 3.29 5.07
N ALA A 99 16.56 1.98 5.00
CA ALA A 99 17.32 1.08 4.13
C ALA A 99 17.09 1.37 2.64
N LYS A 100 15.90 1.84 2.25
CA LYS A 100 15.64 2.29 0.88
C LYS A 100 16.46 3.54 0.54
N LEU A 101 16.52 4.51 1.44
CA LEU A 101 17.36 5.70 1.26
C LEU A 101 18.83 5.32 1.15
N TYR A 102 19.34 4.49 2.05
CA TYR A 102 20.72 4.01 2.03
C TYR A 102 21.12 3.38 0.69
N ARG A 103 20.25 2.53 0.11
CA ARG A 103 20.53 1.84 -1.15
C ARG A 103 20.40 2.74 -2.38
N SER A 104 19.51 3.72 -2.37
CA SER A 104 19.25 4.57 -3.53
C SER A 104 20.05 5.86 -3.55
N MET A 105 20.38 6.40 -2.37
CA MET A 105 20.98 7.71 -2.14
C MET A 105 21.91 7.63 -0.91
N PRO A 106 23.06 6.93 -1.03
CA PRO A 106 23.92 6.64 0.12
C PRO A 106 24.57 7.90 0.71
N LYS A 107 24.84 8.93 -0.10
CA LYS A 107 25.42 10.19 0.36
C LYS A 107 24.43 10.95 1.24
N GLU A 108 23.21 11.11 0.75
CA GLU A 108 22.12 11.76 1.45
C GLU A 108 21.76 10.99 2.73
N TRP A 109 21.80 9.65 2.69
CA TRP A 109 21.61 8.85 3.90
C TRP A 109 22.71 9.11 4.93
N GLN A 110 23.98 9.22 4.52
CA GLN A 110 25.08 9.51 5.42
C GLN A 110 24.97 10.90 6.06
N GLU A 111 24.52 11.89 5.30
CA GLU A 111 24.32 13.27 5.77
C GLU A 111 23.12 13.41 6.72
N LEU A 112 22.04 12.67 6.43
CA LEU A 112 20.75 12.81 7.14
C LEU A 112 20.58 11.84 8.30
N SER A 113 21.34 10.73 8.32
CA SER A 113 21.30 9.78 9.43
C SER A 113 22.15 10.25 10.61
N THR A 114 21.66 10.01 11.82
CA THR A 114 22.40 10.27 13.05
C THR A 114 22.54 8.96 13.81
N LYS A 115 23.78 8.56 14.12
CA LYS A 115 24.08 7.28 14.78
C LYS A 115 23.47 6.07 14.03
N GLY A 116 23.47 6.11 12.70
CA GLY A 116 22.92 5.04 11.84
C GLY A 116 21.38 5.00 11.78
N GLN A 117 20.70 5.99 12.33
CA GLN A 117 19.24 6.08 12.32
C GLN A 117 18.79 7.29 11.50
N LEU A 118 17.79 7.05 10.64
CA LEU A 118 17.12 8.11 9.90
C LEU A 118 15.87 8.54 10.68
N LYS A 119 15.81 9.80 11.09
CA LYS A 119 14.60 10.34 11.76
C LYS A 119 13.47 10.47 10.75
N LEU A 120 12.49 9.59 10.86
CA LEU A 120 11.26 9.64 10.07
C LEU A 120 10.23 10.52 10.78
N GLY A 121 9.34 11.14 10.01
CA GLY A 121 8.24 11.93 10.54
C GLY A 121 7.04 11.88 9.60
N GLN A 122 5.91 12.47 9.99
CA GLN A 122 4.68 12.40 9.20
C GLN A 122 4.87 12.87 7.73
N SER A 123 5.74 13.86 7.51
CA SER A 123 6.07 14.38 6.18
C SER A 123 7.06 13.52 5.36
N SER A 124 7.58 12.43 5.93
CA SER A 124 8.50 11.52 5.22
C SER A 124 7.74 10.64 4.21
N ILE A 125 6.45 10.35 4.41
CA ILE A 125 5.66 9.66 3.39
C ILE A 125 5.15 10.68 2.36
N GLY A 126 5.47 10.44 1.10
CA GLY A 126 5.11 11.31 -0.01
C GLY A 126 3.81 10.89 -0.69
N ILE A 127 3.85 10.90 -2.02
CA ILE A 127 2.72 10.50 -2.86
C ILE A 127 2.54 8.98 -2.76
N ILE A 128 1.34 8.55 -2.41
CA ILE A 128 0.94 7.13 -2.46
C ILE A 128 0.07 6.94 -3.70
N THR A 129 0.58 6.20 -4.68
CA THR A 129 -0.16 5.84 -5.89
C THR A 129 -0.57 4.38 -5.83
N VAL A 130 -1.88 4.12 -5.75
CA VAL A 130 -2.43 2.77 -5.77
C VAL A 130 -3.18 2.54 -7.07
N LYS A 131 -2.90 1.42 -7.75
CA LYS A 131 -3.65 0.95 -8.93
C LYS A 131 -4.18 -0.44 -8.66
N VAL A 132 -5.49 -0.60 -8.73
CA VAL A 132 -6.17 -1.88 -8.63
C VAL A 132 -6.74 -2.23 -10.00
N ASN A 133 -6.45 -3.43 -10.48
CA ASN A 133 -7.08 -3.99 -11.67
C ASN A 133 -7.92 -5.19 -11.25
N LEU A 134 -9.24 -5.04 -11.37
CA LEU A 134 -10.20 -6.09 -11.11
C LEU A 134 -10.32 -7.00 -12.34
N ILE A 135 -9.91 -8.26 -12.20
CA ILE A 135 -10.18 -9.27 -13.22
C ILE A 135 -11.47 -10.02 -12.88
N SER A 136 -12.23 -10.40 -13.91
CA SER A 136 -13.44 -11.20 -13.72
C SER A 136 -13.04 -12.53 -13.08
N GLY A 137 -13.71 -12.88 -11.99
CA GLY A 137 -13.62 -14.22 -11.41
C GLY A 137 -14.43 -15.17 -12.26
N GLY A 138 -13.94 -15.49 -13.45
CA GLY A 138 -14.46 -16.64 -14.16
C GLY A 138 -14.26 -17.84 -13.24
N ILE A 139 -15.35 -18.50 -12.86
CA ILE A 139 -15.31 -19.96 -12.75
C ILE A 139 -14.90 -20.37 -14.16
N SER A 140 -13.58 -20.54 -14.36
CA SER A 140 -13.11 -21.27 -15.52
C SER A 140 -13.84 -22.59 -15.43
N LYS A 141 -14.79 -22.82 -16.34
CA LYS A 141 -15.37 -24.14 -16.53
C LYS A 141 -14.17 -25.06 -16.72
N MET A 142 -13.80 -25.79 -15.67
CA MET A 142 -12.93 -26.95 -15.80
C MET A 142 -13.68 -27.85 -16.78
N LYS A 143 -13.11 -28.00 -17.97
CA LYS A 143 -13.54 -28.98 -18.96
C LYS A 143 -12.61 -30.17 -18.84
#